data_AF-A0AB36X432-F1
#
_entry.id   AF-A0AB36X432-F1
#
_cell.length_a   1.000
_cell.length_b   1.000
_cell.length_c   1.000
_cell.angle_alpha   90.00
_cell.angle_beta   90.00
_cell.angle_gamma   90.00
#
_symmetry.space_group_name_H-M   'P 1'
#
loop_
_entity.id
_entity.type
_entity.pdbx_description
1 polymer ?
#
loop_
_entity_poly.entity_id
_entity_poly.type
_entity_poly.pdbx_seq_one_letter_code
_entity_poly.pdbx_strand_id
1 'polypeptide(L)'
;MKNELKQVLNDFISLAKTHYDRKGNEYLLEQLEVALDKLEHNVQDEVDEARATYQNINTICFANHLHLETDEEALLEKIKEFSMSKGWLGGLNSWNTTNTWPGR
;
A
#
# COMPACT_ATOMS: atom_id res chain seq x y z
N MET A 1 -14.82 3.38 5.33
CA MET A 1 -13.74 2.69 4.57
C MET A 1 -13.00 3.61 3.61
N LYS A 2 -13.55 4.01 2.43
CA LYS A 2 -12.81 4.86 1.47
C LYS A 2 -12.18 6.13 2.08
N ASN A 3 -12.95 6.87 2.88
CA ASN A 3 -12.45 8.09 3.54
C ASN A 3 -11.36 7.80 4.59
N GLU A 4 -11.43 6.64 5.26
CA GLU A 4 -10.42 6.24 6.24
C GLU A 4 -9.13 5.78 5.56
N LEU A 5 -9.22 5.00 4.47
CA LEU A 5 -8.06 4.63 3.67
C LEU A 5 -7.39 5.86 3.08
N LYS A 6 -8.19 6.81 2.57
CA LYS A 6 -7.68 8.11 2.10
C LYS A 6 -6.93 8.85 3.21
N GLN A 7 -7.45 8.89 4.43
CA GLN A 7 -6.77 9.53 5.56
C GLN A 7 -5.43 8.84 5.85
N VAL A 8 -5.40 7.51 5.94
CA VAL A 8 -4.17 6.75 6.19
C VAL A 8 -3.13 6.98 5.09
N LEU A 9 -3.52 7.03 3.82
CA LEU A 9 -2.62 7.37 2.72
C LEU A 9 -2.04 8.78 2.86
N ASN A 10 -2.87 9.77 3.20
CA ASN A 10 -2.40 11.15 3.41
C ASN A 10 -1.44 11.27 4.60
N ASP A 11 -1.73 10.57 5.70
CA ASP A 11 -0.85 10.54 6.87
C ASP A 11 0.50 9.91 6.52
N PHE A 12 0.50 8.81 5.74
CA PHE A 12 1.72 8.14 5.31
C PHE A 12 2.52 8.99 4.33
N ILE A 13 1.87 9.65 3.36
CA ILE A 13 2.52 10.61 2.46
C ILE A 13 3.18 11.74 3.27
N SER A 14 2.49 12.26 4.28
CA SER A 14 3.02 13.35 5.12
C SER A 14 4.27 12.92 5.88
N LEU A 15 4.27 11.71 6.44
CA LEU A 15 5.42 11.15 7.15
C LEU A 15 6.56 10.80 6.19
N ALA A 16 6.28 10.14 5.07
CA ALA A 16 7.29 9.85 4.05
C ALA A 16 7.97 11.14 3.55
N LYS A 17 7.22 12.26 3.42
CA LYS A 17 7.80 13.56 3.05
C LYS A 17 8.80 14.10 4.08
N THR A 18 8.68 13.77 5.37
CA THR A 18 9.69 14.17 6.37
C THR A 18 10.98 13.38 6.28
N HIS A 19 10.96 12.23 5.57
CA HIS A 19 12.11 11.36 5.36
C HIS A 19 12.58 11.35 3.89
N TYR A 20 12.38 12.43 3.14
CA TYR A 20 12.66 12.46 1.68
C TYR A 20 14.08 12.02 1.31
N ASP A 21 15.09 12.38 2.10
CA ASP A 21 16.50 12.01 1.85
C ASP A 21 16.83 10.54 2.18
N ARG A 22 15.89 9.78 2.76
CA ARG A 22 16.08 8.35 3.04
C ARG A 22 16.06 7.58 1.73
N LYS A 23 17.15 6.86 1.43
CA LYS A 23 17.27 6.05 0.21
C LYS A 23 16.05 5.13 0.01
N GLY A 24 15.43 5.20 -1.17
CA GLY A 24 14.27 4.38 -1.54
C GLY A 24 12.93 4.98 -1.13
N ASN A 25 12.93 6.06 -0.34
CA ASN A 25 11.73 6.74 0.11
C ASN A 25 11.03 7.52 -1.01
N GLU A 26 11.77 7.91 -2.06
CA GLU A 26 11.23 8.49 -3.28
C GLU A 26 10.23 7.55 -3.97
N TYR A 27 10.54 6.25 -4.03
CA TYR A 27 9.65 5.24 -4.62
C TYR A 27 8.45 4.94 -3.73
N LEU A 28 8.65 4.95 -2.41
CA LEU A 28 7.55 4.83 -1.45
C LEU A 28 6.56 5.98 -1.62
N LEU A 29 7.06 7.21 -1.70
CA LEU A 29 6.25 8.41 -1.83
C LEU A 29 5.46 8.41 -3.14
N GLU A 30 6.13 8.12 -4.26
CA GLU A 30 5.48 7.98 -5.58
C GLU A 30 4.35 6.95 -5.53
N GLN A 31 4.61 5.78 -4.96
CA GLN A 31 3.60 4.72 -4.87
C GLN A 31 2.39 5.10 -3.99
N LEU A 32 2.62 5.83 -2.89
CA LEU A 32 1.55 6.33 -2.03
C LEU A 32 0.71 7.40 -2.74
N GLU A 33 1.33 8.32 -3.48
CA GLU A 33 0.63 9.36 -4.24
C GLU A 33 -0.19 8.75 -5.39
N VAL A 34 0.34 7.72 -6.08
CA VAL A 34 -0.40 6.97 -7.10
C VAL A 34 -1.62 6.24 -6.50
N ALA A 35 -1.46 5.61 -5.33
CA ALA A 35 -2.57 4.94 -4.66
C ALA A 35 -3.68 5.92 -4.24
N LEU A 36 -3.29 7.10 -3.74
CA LEU A 36 -4.22 8.16 -3.38
C LEU A 36 -4.99 8.66 -4.61
N ASP A 37 -4.30 8.94 -5.71
CA ASP A 37 -4.91 9.40 -6.96
C ASP A 37 -5.93 8.38 -7.51
N LYS A 38 -5.57 7.09 -7.54
CA LYS A 38 -6.47 6.01 -7.96
C LYS A 38 -7.70 5.90 -7.06
N LEU A 39 -7.51 6.00 -5.75
CA LEU A 39 -8.60 5.97 -4.78
C LEU A 39 -9.56 7.14 -4.99
N GLU A 40 -9.03 8.36 -5.17
CA GLU A 40 -9.83 9.57 -5.40
C GLU A 40 -10.67 9.47 -6.69
N HIS A 41 -10.07 8.95 -7.76
CA HIS A 41 -10.71 8.77 -9.06
C HIS A 41 -11.57 7.50 -9.20
N ASN A 42 -11.68 6.68 -8.15
CA ASN A 42 -12.42 5.41 -8.17
C ASN A 42 -11.93 4.44 -9.27
N VAL A 43 -10.62 4.42 -9.54
CA VAL A 43 -10.03 3.53 -10.56
C VAL A 43 -10.25 2.06 -10.19
N GLN A 44 -10.27 1.74 -8.90
CA GLN A 44 -10.60 0.42 -8.36
C GLN A 44 -11.32 0.52 -7.01
N ASP A 45 -11.85 -0.62 -6.56
CA ASP A 45 -12.46 -0.78 -5.23
C ASP A 45 -11.44 -0.54 -4.12
N GLU A 46 -11.88 0.08 -3.02
CA GLU A 46 -10.99 0.48 -1.93
C GLU A 46 -10.21 -0.68 -1.29
N VAL A 47 -10.79 -1.89 -1.28
CA VAL A 47 -10.12 -3.07 -0.71
C VAL A 47 -9.03 -3.58 -1.63
N ASP A 48 -9.25 -3.52 -2.94
CA ASP A 48 -8.27 -3.92 -3.94
C ASP A 48 -7.14 -2.89 -4.06
N GLU A 49 -7.45 -1.59 -3.94
CA GLU A 49 -6.42 -0.54 -3.82
C GLU A 49 -5.57 -0.73 -2.56
N ALA A 50 -6.18 -0.99 -1.40
CA ALA A 50 -5.45 -1.25 -0.17
C ALA A 50 -4.53 -2.48 -0.31
N ARG A 51 -4.99 -3.54 -0.97
CA ARG A 51 -4.19 -4.75 -1.21
C ARG A 51 -3.00 -4.46 -2.13
N ALA A 52 -3.24 -3.81 -3.26
CA ALA A 52 -2.20 -3.44 -4.21
C ALA A 52 -1.16 -2.53 -3.55
N THR A 53 -1.62 -1.54 -2.78
CA THR A 53 -0.76 -0.61 -2.04
C THR A 53 0.13 -1.35 -1.05
N TYR A 54 -0.45 -2.21 -0.21
CA TYR A 54 0.30 -3.01 0.76
C TYR A 54 1.38 -3.88 0.09
N GLN A 55 1.04 -4.58 -0.99
CA GLN A 55 1.97 -5.44 -1.72
C GLN A 55 3.11 -4.64 -2.37
N ASN A 56 2.79 -3.51 -2.99
CA ASN A 56 3.78 -2.66 -3.65
C ASN A 56 4.74 -2.01 -2.65
N ILE A 57 4.23 -1.53 -1.51
CA ILE A 57 5.08 -0.94 -0.46
C ILE A 57 6.06 -1.99 0.09
N ASN A 58 5.59 -3.21 0.38
CA ASN A 58 6.49 -4.29 0.83
C ASN A 58 7.56 -4.63 -0.22
N THR A 59 7.19 -4.63 -1.50
CA THR A 59 8.12 -4.86 -2.61
C THR A 59 9.17 -3.75 -2.70
N ILE A 60 8.75 -2.49 -2.57
CA ILE A 60 9.64 -1.32 -2.53
C ILE A 60 10.59 -1.40 -1.34
N CYS A 61 10.08 -1.73 -0.15
CA CYS A 61 10.88 -1.89 1.07
C CYS A 61 11.97 -2.94 0.87
N PHE A 62 11.61 -4.09 0.33
CA PHE A 62 12.54 -5.17 0.03
C PHE A 62 13.57 -4.79 -1.04
N ALA A 63 13.14 -4.27 -2.18
CA ALA A 63 14.01 -3.95 -3.32
C ALA A 63 15.00 -2.82 -3.01
N ASN A 64 14.60 -1.86 -2.19
CA ASN A 64 15.43 -0.69 -1.88
C ASN A 64 16.19 -0.79 -0.56
N HIS A 65 16.03 -1.89 0.18
CA HIS A 65 16.50 -2.01 1.57
C HIS A 65 16.00 -0.84 2.45
N LEU A 66 14.76 -0.42 2.20
CA LEU A 66 14.11 0.67 2.91
C LEU A 66 13.47 0.10 4.18
N HIS A 67 13.89 0.64 5.32
CA HIS A 67 13.33 0.33 6.63
C HIS A 67 12.35 1.42 7.03
N LEU A 68 11.10 1.03 7.22
CA LEU A 68 10.05 1.91 7.73
C LEU A 68 10.29 2.19 9.22
N GLU A 69 9.97 3.41 9.64
CA GLU A 69 9.94 3.76 11.06
C GLU A 69 8.64 3.25 11.71
N THR A 70 8.59 3.18 13.04
CA THR A 70 7.46 2.61 13.79
C THR A 70 6.10 3.22 13.41
N ASP A 71 6.05 4.54 13.19
CA ASP A 71 4.81 5.21 12.80
C ASP A 71 4.40 4.88 11.35
N GLU A 72 5.36 4.68 10.45
CA GLU A 72 5.11 4.24 9.06
C GLU A 72 4.66 2.77 9.00
N GLU A 73 5.27 1.91 9.81
CA GLU A 73 4.85 0.51 9.97
C GLU A 73 3.40 0.42 10.48
N ALA A 74 3.03 1.26 11.44
CA ALA A 74 1.66 1.33 11.95
C ALA A 74 0.66 1.77 10.87
N LEU A 75 1.04 2.67 9.97
CA LEU A 75 0.20 3.08 8.84
C LEU A 75 0.10 1.97 7.79
N LEU A 76 1.20 1.26 7.50
CA LEU A 76 1.19 0.10 6.60
C LEU A 76 0.30 -1.03 7.13
N GLU A 77 0.32 -1.30 8.44
CA GLU A 77 -0.56 -2.31 9.06
C GLU A 77 -2.04 -1.92 8.93
N LYS A 78 -2.40 -0.64 9.07
CA LYS A 78 -3.78 -0.18 8.79
C LYS A 78 -4.19 -0.42 7.34
N ILE A 79 -3.30 -0.17 6.37
CA ILE A 79 -3.54 -0.46 4.94
C ILE A 79 -3.80 -1.96 4.74
N LYS A 80 -3.01 -2.82 5.40
CA LYS A 80 -3.22 -4.27 5.38
C LYS A 80 -4.59 -4.65 5.96
N GLU A 81 -5.01 -4.06 7.08
CA GLU A 81 -6.34 -4.30 7.66
C GLU A 81 -7.47 -3.97 6.66
N PHE A 82 -7.40 -2.83 5.97
CA PHE A 82 -8.35 -2.50 4.89
C PHE A 82 -8.38 -3.55 3.80
N SER A 83 -7.21 -4.05 3.38
CA SER A 83 -7.08 -5.07 2.33
C SER A 83 -7.75 -6.42 2.67
N MET A 84 -7.99 -6.68 3.95
CA MET A 84 -8.59 -7.92 4.45
C MET A 84 -10.11 -7.81 4.71
N SER A 85 -10.67 -6.60 4.62
CA SER A 85 -12.05 -6.32 5.04
C SER A 85 -13.15 -7.03 4.23
N LYS A 86 -12.88 -7.50 3.00
CA LYS A 86 -13.81 -8.34 2.22
C LYS A 86 -13.77 -9.85 2.54
N GLY A 87 -12.91 -10.29 3.48
CA GLY A 87 -13.02 -11.62 4.07
C GLY A 87 -11.71 -12.41 4.10
N TRP A 88 -11.22 -12.64 5.32
CA TRP A 88 -10.22 -13.64 5.69
C TRP A 88 -10.44 -15.01 5.03
N LEU A 89 -11.68 -15.43 4.76
CA LEU A 89 -12.01 -16.75 4.19
C LEU A 89 -11.98 -16.80 2.65
N GLY A 90 -12.13 -15.67 1.95
CA GLY A 90 -11.98 -15.60 0.48
C GLY A 90 -10.56 -15.24 0.04
N GLY A 91 -9.78 -14.61 0.92
CA GLY A 91 -8.45 -14.06 0.63
C GLY A 91 -7.32 -15.09 0.48
N LEU A 92 -7.44 -16.31 1.03
CA LEU A 92 -6.42 -17.35 0.88
C LEU A 92 -6.23 -17.79 -0.59
N ASN A 93 -7.29 -17.75 -1.41
CA ASN A 93 -7.20 -18.07 -2.84
C ASN A 93 -6.72 -16.89 -3.68
N SER A 94 -7.01 -15.65 -3.28
CA SER A 94 -6.62 -14.44 -4.04
C SER A 94 -5.18 -14.00 -3.76
N TRP A 95 -4.67 -14.15 -2.52
CA TRP A 95 -3.27 -13.83 -2.19
C TRP A 95 -2.26 -14.75 -2.89
N ASN A 96 -2.62 -16.00 -3.20
CA ASN A 96 -1.80 -16.91 -4.01
C ASN A 96 -1.89 -16.65 -5.54
N THR A 97 -2.85 -15.85 -6.00
CA THR A 97 -3.07 -15.62 -7.44
C THR A 97 -2.29 -14.40 -7.96
N THR A 98 -1.72 -13.55 -7.10
CA THR A 98 -1.01 -12.33 -7.53
C THR A 98 0.44 -12.57 -8.03
N ASN A 99 0.87 -13.82 -8.24
CA ASN A 99 2.15 -14.14 -8.88
C ASN A 99 2.05 -15.15 -10.05
N THR A 100 0.88 -15.31 -10.68
CA THR A 100 0.86 -15.89 -12.03
C THR A 100 1.27 -14.82 -13.04
N TRP A 101 2.57 -14.75 -13.29
CA TRP A 101 3.08 -14.23 -14.55
C TRP A 101 2.32 -14.93 -15.69
N PRO A 102 1.80 -14.22 -16.72
CA PRO A 102 1.31 -14.88 -17.91
C PRO A 102 2.51 -15.52 -18.62
N GLY A 103 2.80 -16.77 -18.26
CA GLY A 103 3.76 -17.61 -18.94
C GLY A 103 3.19 -18.06 -20.27
N ARG A 104 3.62 -17.36 -21.33
CA ARG A 104 3.42 -17.60 -22.77
C ARG A 104 2.05 -17.32 -23.37
#